data_AF-A0AAV5X076-F1
#
_entry.id   AF-A0AAV5X076-F1
#
_cell.length_a   1.000
_cell.length_b   1.000
_cell.length_c   1.000
_cell.angle_alpha   90.00
_cell.angle_beta   90.00
_cell.angle_gamma   90.00
#
_symmetry.space_group_name_H-M   'P 1'
#
loop_
_entity.id
_entity.type
_entity.pdbx_description
1 polymer ?
#
loop_
_entity_poly.entity_id
_entity_poly.type
_entity_poly.pdbx_seq_one_letter_code
_entity_poly.pdbx_strand_id
1 'polypeptide(L)'
;EMWSVGAILWEILTGNVIFAHSQEHCIITAVRICGPIPEHVLKEITDDRWRTDLRRLGGTANRIDFLEKLVNEDGRSWLRSEIDANSAKLRDFIDQTLAFDHAERMTVEKALAHPFLEDVREKSREVRAREPFPPDVGEKKIDHWRKLIFDEAVE
;
A
#
# COMPACT_ATOMS: atom_id res chain seq x y z
N GLU A 1 2.82 0.90 -5.30
CA GLU A 1 3.05 -0.53 -4.97
C GLU A 1 2.69 -0.89 -3.52
N MET A 2 3.59 -0.84 -2.54
CA MET A 2 3.34 -1.47 -1.22
C MET A 2 2.17 -0.89 -0.42
N TRP A 3 1.86 0.40 -0.57
CA TRP A 3 0.65 1.00 0.00
C TRP A 3 -0.62 0.27 -0.48
N SER A 4 -0.69 0.01 -1.79
CA SER A 4 -1.81 -0.71 -2.41
C SER A 4 -1.88 -2.15 -1.92
N VAL A 5 -0.75 -2.81 -1.69
CA VAL A 5 -0.70 -4.17 -1.11
C VAL A 5 -1.34 -4.19 0.28
N GLY A 6 -0.98 -3.23 1.15
CA GLY A 6 -1.60 -3.11 2.48
C GLY A 6 -3.11 -2.87 2.42
N ALA A 7 -3.55 -2.01 1.49
CA ALA A 7 -4.97 -1.73 1.27
C ALA A 7 -5.75 -2.96 0.75
N ILE A 8 -5.17 -3.72 -0.18
CA ILE A 8 -5.77 -4.95 -0.72
C ILE A 8 -5.83 -6.04 0.37
N LEU A 9 -4.77 -6.17 1.17
CA LEU A 9 -4.76 -7.13 2.27
C LEU A 9 -5.89 -6.84 3.27
N TRP A 10 -6.11 -5.57 3.62
CA TRP A 10 -7.29 -5.18 4.41
C TRP A 10 -8.60 -5.64 3.77
N GLU A 11 -8.77 -5.37 2.47
CA GLU A 11 -9.99 -5.72 1.74
C GLU A 11 -10.22 -7.23 1.68
N ILE A 12 -9.17 -8.03 1.56
CA ILE A 12 -9.26 -9.49 1.66
C ILE A 12 -9.79 -9.90 3.04
N LEU A 13 -9.21 -9.33 4.10
CA LEU A 13 -9.50 -9.71 5.49
C LEU A 13 -10.88 -9.25 5.97
N THR A 14 -11.38 -8.13 5.45
CA THR A 14 -12.63 -7.50 5.90
C THR A 14 -13.77 -7.56 4.88
N GLY A 15 -13.43 -7.58 3.60
CA GLY A 15 -14.39 -7.37 2.51
C GLY A 15 -14.75 -5.92 2.24
N ASN A 16 -14.12 -4.98 2.95
CA ASN A 16 -14.37 -3.55 2.81
C ASN A 16 -13.16 -2.85 2.20
N VAL A 17 -13.38 -1.89 1.33
CA VAL A 17 -12.31 -1.05 0.76
C VAL A 17 -11.92 0.01 1.79
N ILE A 18 -10.68 -0.04 2.29
CA ILE A 18 -10.22 0.85 3.38
C ILE A 18 -10.18 2.33 2.99
N PHE A 19 -9.85 2.61 1.73
CA PHE A 19 -9.74 3.96 1.17
C PHE A 19 -10.83 4.20 0.11
N ALA A 20 -12.08 3.93 0.48
CA ALA A 20 -13.24 4.28 -0.33
C ALA A 20 -13.73 5.71 -0.03
N HIS A 21 -14.63 6.22 -0.89
CA HIS A 21 -15.36 7.49 -0.78
C HIS A 21 -14.63 8.72 -1.33
N SER A 22 -14.43 9.75 -0.50
CA SER A 22 -13.82 11.03 -0.89
C SER A 22 -12.32 11.04 -0.59
N GLN A 23 -11.59 11.93 -1.26
CA GLN A 23 -10.18 12.18 -0.94
C GLN A 23 -9.99 12.49 0.55
N GLU A 24 -10.86 13.32 1.12
CA GLU A 24 -10.86 13.67 2.54
C GLU A 24 -10.99 12.43 3.43
N HIS A 25 -11.94 11.54 3.12
CA HIS A 25 -12.12 10.30 3.88
C HIS A 25 -10.87 9.41 3.83
N CYS A 26 -10.25 9.27 2.65
CA CYS A 26 -9.03 8.47 2.48
C CYS A 26 -7.88 9.03 3.30
N ILE A 27 -7.70 10.35 3.30
CA ILE A 27 -6.64 11.04 4.05
C ILE A 27 -6.86 10.91 5.56
N ILE A 28 -8.10 11.14 6.04
CA ILE A 28 -8.44 10.95 7.45
C ILE A 28 -8.18 9.51 7.88
N THR A 29 -8.59 8.54 7.07
CA THR A 29 -8.39 7.12 7.35
C THR A 29 -6.90 6.77 7.39
N ALA A 30 -6.12 7.27 6.44
CA ALA A 30 -4.67 7.09 6.40
C ALA A 30 -4.00 7.65 7.66
N VAL A 31 -4.35 8.86 8.09
CA VAL A 31 -3.80 9.47 9.32
C VAL A 31 -4.23 8.69 10.57
N ARG A 32 -5.46 8.17 10.62
CA ARG A 32 -5.92 7.35 11.75
C ARG A 32 -5.17 6.03 11.83
N ILE A 33 -4.76 5.43 10.72
CA ILE A 33 -4.03 4.15 10.73
C ILE A 33 -2.54 4.37 11.01
N CYS A 34 -1.90 5.22 10.19
CA CYS A 34 -0.45 5.41 10.20
C CYS A 34 -0.01 6.34 11.35
N GLY A 35 -0.92 7.16 11.88
CA GLY A 35 -0.61 8.23 12.82
C GLY A 35 -0.31 9.56 12.11
N PRO A 36 0.22 10.55 12.85
CA PRO A 36 0.54 11.86 12.31
C PRO A 36 1.54 11.77 11.14
N ILE A 37 1.32 12.56 10.09
CA ILE A 37 2.26 12.62 8.96
C ILE A 37 3.58 13.24 9.42
N PRO A 38 4.73 12.59 9.17
CA PRO A 38 6.04 13.15 9.55
C PRO A 38 6.30 14.52 8.91
N GLU A 39 6.98 15.40 9.63
CA GLU A 39 7.18 16.79 9.20
C GLU A 39 8.03 16.90 7.92
N HIS A 40 8.96 15.97 7.66
CA HIS A 40 9.71 15.95 6.40
C HIS A 40 8.83 15.60 5.21
N VAL A 41 7.89 14.67 5.36
CA VAL A 41 6.90 14.33 4.32
C VAL A 41 5.96 15.53 4.08
N LEU A 42 5.53 16.22 5.14
CA LEU A 42 4.71 17.43 5.02
C LEU A 42 5.43 18.55 4.25
N LYS A 43 6.76 18.66 4.36
CA LYS A 43 7.54 19.68 3.63
C LYS A 43 7.60 19.44 2.12
N GLU A 44 7.39 18.20 1.67
CA GLU A 44 7.30 17.88 0.24
C GLU A 44 5.99 18.37 -0.39
N ILE A 45 4.99 18.67 0.44
CA ILE A 45 3.71 19.22 0.00
C ILE A 45 3.88 20.71 -0.31
N THR A 46 3.69 21.07 -1.58
CA THR A 46 3.82 22.44 -2.08
C THR A 46 2.71 23.38 -1.60
N ASP A 47 1.51 22.85 -1.33
CA ASP A 47 0.37 23.64 -0.82
C ASP A 47 0.47 23.86 0.70
N ASP A 48 0.74 25.10 1.11
CA ASP A 48 0.88 25.51 2.52
C ASP A 48 -0.41 25.33 3.34
N ARG A 49 -1.57 25.58 2.74
CA ARG A 49 -2.86 25.45 3.41
C ARG A 49 -3.11 23.98 3.69
N TRP A 50 -2.93 23.15 2.67
CA TRP A 50 -3.08 21.71 2.78
C TRP A 50 -2.12 21.10 3.81
N ARG A 51 -0.85 21.54 3.81
CA ARG A 51 0.15 21.14 4.82
C ARG A 51 -0.31 21.46 6.24
N THR A 52 -0.88 22.65 6.44
CA THR A 52 -1.37 23.09 7.76
C THR A 52 -2.58 22.28 8.21
N ASP A 53 -3.53 22.03 7.31
CA ASP A 53 -4.71 21.22 7.59
C ASP A 53 -4.34 19.77 7.94
N LEU A 54 -3.39 19.17 7.20
CA LEU A 54 -2.86 17.83 7.49
C LEU A 54 -2.12 17.76 8.83
N ARG A 55 -1.34 18.78 9.16
CA ARG A 55 -0.66 18.86 10.47
C ARG A 55 -1.67 18.92 11.61
N ARG A 56 -2.73 19.72 11.47
CA ARG A 56 -3.82 19.78 12.45
C ARG A 56 -4.52 18.42 12.59
N LEU A 57 -4.84 17.80 11.46
CA LEU A 57 -5.49 16.48 11.43
C LEU A 57 -4.65 15.43 12.18
N GLY A 58 -3.34 15.39 11.94
CA GLY A 58 -2.41 14.51 12.66
C GLY A 58 -2.42 14.69 14.18
N GLY A 59 -2.58 15.93 14.66
CA GLY A 59 -2.67 16.22 16.10
C GLY A 59 -4.01 15.85 16.75
N THR A 60 -5.08 15.68 15.97
CA THR A 60 -6.43 15.45 16.47
C THR A 60 -7.00 14.07 16.15
N ALA A 61 -6.38 13.33 15.23
CA ALA A 61 -6.89 12.05 14.77
C ALA A 61 -6.71 10.97 15.86
N ASN A 62 -7.80 10.31 16.22
CA ASN A 62 -7.74 9.12 17.06
C ASN A 62 -7.16 7.96 16.25
N ARG A 63 -5.99 7.48 16.66
CA ARG A 63 -5.34 6.34 16.02
C ARG A 63 -6.24 5.11 16.12
N ILE A 64 -6.45 4.43 15.00
CA ILE A 64 -7.14 3.16 14.92
C ILE A 64 -6.06 2.09 14.94
N ASP A 65 -6.13 1.19 15.92
CA ASP A 65 -5.34 -0.03 15.87
C ASP A 65 -5.97 -0.94 14.81
N PHE A 66 -5.20 -1.17 13.74
CA PHE A 66 -5.63 -1.92 12.58
C PHE A 66 -6.09 -3.34 12.96
N LEU A 67 -5.40 -3.99 13.90
CA LEU A 67 -5.81 -5.31 14.37
C LEU A 67 -7.06 -5.25 15.23
N GLU A 68 -7.18 -4.25 16.11
CA GLU A 68 -8.33 -4.13 16.99
C GLU A 68 -9.61 -4.01 16.17
N LYS A 69 -9.58 -3.17 15.13
CA LYS A 69 -10.70 -3.02 14.20
C LYS A 69 -10.99 -4.30 13.41
N LEU A 70 -9.95 -4.99 12.96
CA LEU A 70 -10.09 -6.25 12.25
C LEU A 70 -10.68 -7.36 13.13
N VAL A 71 -10.24 -7.45 14.39
CA VAL A 71 -10.65 -8.49 15.34
C VAL A 71 -12.06 -8.22 15.87
N ASN A 72 -12.40 -6.98 16.18
CA ASN A 72 -13.64 -6.66 16.90
C ASN A 72 -14.82 -6.34 16.00
N GLU A 73 -14.59 -5.84 14.78
CA GLU A 73 -15.66 -5.25 13.96
C GLU A 73 -15.72 -5.88 12.57
N ASP A 74 -14.63 -5.80 11.82
CA ASP A 74 -14.69 -5.92 10.36
C ASP A 74 -14.15 -7.25 9.82
N GLY A 75 -13.50 -8.07 10.64
CA GLY A 75 -12.88 -9.32 10.20
C GLY A 75 -13.89 -10.34 9.70
N ARG A 76 -13.64 -10.91 8.52
CA ARG A 76 -14.46 -12.00 7.98
C ARG A 76 -14.41 -13.19 8.95
N SER A 77 -15.60 -13.66 9.35
CA SER A 77 -15.75 -14.69 10.39
C SER A 77 -14.98 -15.99 10.08
N TRP A 78 -14.88 -16.38 8.81
CA TRP A 78 -14.15 -17.58 8.39
C TRP A 78 -12.62 -17.43 8.39
N LEU A 79 -12.09 -16.21 8.48
CA LEU A 79 -10.65 -15.95 8.62
C LEU A 79 -10.25 -15.68 10.07
N ARG A 80 -11.20 -15.68 11.01
CA ARG A 80 -10.96 -15.26 12.40
C ARG A 80 -9.83 -16.04 13.07
N SER A 81 -9.82 -17.36 12.92
CA SER A 81 -8.76 -18.21 13.49
C SER A 81 -7.38 -17.88 12.92
N GLU A 82 -7.29 -17.61 11.61
CA GLU A 82 -6.03 -17.27 10.95
C GLU A 82 -5.54 -15.87 11.33
N ILE A 83 -6.47 -14.92 11.43
CA ILE A 83 -6.20 -13.55 11.88
C ILE A 83 -5.67 -13.56 13.31
N ASP A 84 -6.30 -14.34 14.21
CA ASP A 84 -5.89 -14.41 15.60
C ASP A 84 -4.50 -15.07 15.75
N ALA A 85 -4.29 -16.19 15.05
CA ALA A 85 -3.01 -16.91 15.06
C ALA A 85 -1.85 -16.07 14.51
N ASN A 86 -2.11 -15.19 13.54
CA ASN A 86 -1.10 -14.36 12.90
C ASN A 86 -1.13 -12.89 13.30
N SER A 87 -1.94 -12.52 14.30
CA SER A 87 -2.24 -11.13 14.66
C SER A 87 -0.98 -10.25 14.72
N ALA A 88 0.01 -10.61 15.53
CA ALA A 88 1.26 -9.85 15.65
C ALA A 88 2.01 -9.68 14.33
N LYS A 89 2.14 -10.77 13.54
CA LYS A 89 2.79 -10.75 12.22
C LYS A 89 2.01 -9.90 11.21
N LEU A 90 0.69 -9.97 11.25
CA LEU A 90 -0.20 -9.25 10.36
C LEU A 90 -0.16 -7.75 10.64
N ARG A 91 -0.18 -7.36 11.92
CA ARG A 91 -0.01 -5.97 12.35
C ARG A 91 1.29 -5.38 11.81
N ASP A 92 2.39 -6.07 12.09
CA ASP A 92 3.72 -5.62 11.70
C ASP A 92 3.84 -5.48 10.18
N PHE A 93 3.35 -6.48 9.43
CA PHE A 93 3.33 -6.43 7.98
C PHE A 93 2.57 -5.20 7.46
N ILE A 94 1.38 -4.95 8.01
CA ILE A 94 0.51 -3.87 7.55
C ILE A 94 1.06 -2.50 7.92
N ASP A 95 1.53 -2.32 9.17
CA ASP A 95 2.17 -1.09 9.63
C ASP A 95 3.38 -0.74 8.74
N GLN A 96 4.15 -1.74 8.30
CA GLN A 96 5.28 -1.53 7.39
C GLN A 96 4.85 -1.27 5.92
N THR A 97 3.67 -1.71 5.49
CA THR A 97 3.13 -1.37 4.15
C THR A 97 2.45 0.00 4.09
N LEU A 98 1.76 0.40 5.16
CA LEU A 98 1.01 1.65 5.27
C LEU A 98 1.83 2.70 6.04
N ALA A 99 2.90 3.17 5.39
CA ALA A 99 3.73 4.26 5.89
C ALA A 99 3.64 5.48 4.95
N PHE A 100 3.52 6.68 5.53
CA PHE A 100 3.52 7.94 4.77
C PHE A 100 4.86 8.19 4.09
N ASP A 101 5.96 8.02 4.82
CA ASP A 101 7.30 8.12 4.25
C ASP A 101 7.55 6.93 3.31
N HIS A 102 7.82 7.23 2.05
CA HIS A 102 8.11 6.22 1.03
C HIS A 102 9.45 5.51 1.26
N ALA A 103 10.40 6.14 1.96
CA ALA A 103 11.70 5.57 2.29
C ALA A 103 11.61 4.59 3.47
N GLU A 104 10.69 4.83 4.40
CA GLU A 104 10.41 3.92 5.53
C GLU A 104 9.48 2.76 5.12
N ARG A 105 8.63 2.97 4.10
CA ARG A 105 7.73 1.94 3.59
C ARG A 105 8.51 0.70 3.16
N MET A 106 8.00 -0.47 3.58
CA MET A 106 8.56 -1.77 3.24
C MET A 106 8.78 -1.91 1.73
N THR A 107 9.89 -2.53 1.34
CA THR A 107 10.11 -2.91 -0.07
C THR A 107 9.48 -4.27 -0.36
N VAL A 108 9.31 -4.61 -1.64
CA VAL A 108 8.76 -5.93 -2.03
C VAL A 108 9.64 -7.06 -1.50
N GLU A 109 10.97 -6.91 -1.53
CA GLU A 109 11.89 -7.92 -1.01
C GLU A 109 11.76 -8.13 0.50
N LYS A 110 11.58 -7.04 1.25
CA LYS A 110 11.33 -7.11 2.69
C LYS A 110 9.98 -7.78 2.97
N ALA A 111 8.95 -7.46 2.18
CA ALA A 111 7.63 -8.07 2.29
C ALA A 111 7.68 -9.58 2.05
N LEU A 112 8.33 -10.03 0.96
CA LEU A 112 8.54 -11.44 0.67
C LEU A 112 9.34 -12.16 1.78
N ALA A 113 10.22 -11.46 2.47
CA ALA A 113 10.99 -11.99 3.59
C ALA A 113 10.31 -11.88 4.96
N HIS A 114 9.10 -11.33 5.02
CA HIS A 114 8.42 -11.08 6.28
C HIS A 114 7.92 -12.39 6.93
N PRO A 115 7.96 -12.53 8.27
CA PRO A 115 7.46 -13.71 8.98
C PRO A 115 5.98 -14.06 8.73
N PHE A 116 5.21 -13.08 8.22
CA PHE A 116 3.82 -13.27 7.82
C PHE A 116 3.68 -14.18 6.59
N LEU A 117 4.66 -14.20 5.69
CA LEU A 117 4.64 -15.00 4.46
C LEU A 117 5.54 -16.25 4.55
N GLU A 118 6.19 -16.49 5.69
CA GLU A 118 7.20 -17.55 5.87
C GLU A 118 6.70 -18.93 5.45
N ASP A 119 5.47 -19.29 5.85
CA ASP A 119 4.89 -20.61 5.62
C ASP A 119 4.59 -20.91 4.15
N VAL A 120 4.44 -19.88 3.32
CA VAL A 120 4.13 -19.98 1.88
C VAL A 120 5.30 -19.56 0.99
N ARG A 121 6.44 -19.19 1.58
CA ARG A 121 7.55 -18.59 0.85
C ARG A 121 8.36 -19.64 0.09
N GLU A 122 8.37 -19.51 -1.24
CA GLU A 122 9.24 -20.28 -2.13
C GLU A 122 10.33 -19.39 -2.76
N LYS A 123 11.48 -19.24 -2.09
CA LYS A 123 12.59 -18.37 -2.55
C LYS A 123 13.06 -18.64 -3.97
N SER A 124 12.98 -19.89 -4.44
CA SER A 124 13.36 -20.26 -5.81
C SER A 124 12.44 -19.66 -6.88
N ARG A 125 11.23 -19.25 -6.52
CA ARG A 125 10.25 -18.61 -7.41
C ARG A 125 10.31 -17.08 -7.37
N GLU A 126 11.05 -16.50 -6.42
CA GLU A 126 11.26 -15.05 -6.29
C GLU A 126 12.30 -14.56 -7.30
N VAL A 127 11.95 -14.59 -8.59
CA VAL A 127 12.85 -14.19 -9.68
C VAL A 127 12.79 -12.68 -9.94
N ARG A 128 13.92 -12.13 -10.39
CA ARG A 128 13.99 -10.75 -10.91
C ARG A 128 14.05 -10.79 -12.43
N ALA A 129 13.46 -9.79 -13.07
CA ALA A 129 13.65 -9.57 -14.50
C ALA A 129 15.16 -9.46 -14.79
N ARG A 130 15.64 -10.20 -15.80
CA ARG A 130 17.06 -10.23 -16.15
C ARG A 130 17.53 -8.88 -16.71
N GLU A 131 16.64 -8.21 -17.41
CA GLU A 131 16.87 -6.93 -18.06
C GLU A 131 15.80 -5.95 -17.61
N PRO A 132 16.15 -4.65 -17.49
CA PRO A 132 15.16 -3.62 -17.21
C PRO A 132 14.15 -3.55 -18.35
N PHE A 133 12.93 -3.13 -18.04
CA PHE A 133 11.94 -2.87 -19.07
C PHE A 133 12.47 -1.77 -20.02
N PRO A 134 12.26 -1.88 -21.34
CA PRO A 134 12.70 -0.88 -22.30
C PRO A 134 12.20 0.54 -21.90
N PRO A 135 13.01 1.58 -22.11
CA PRO A 135 12.63 2.93 -21.76
C PRO A 135 11.40 3.39 -22.55
N ASP A 136 10.62 4.29 -21.95
CA ASP A 136 9.48 4.91 -22.63
C ASP A 136 9.95 5.58 -23.93
N VAL A 137 9.31 5.20 -25.04
CA VAL A 137 9.59 5.76 -26.37
C VAL A 137 9.02 7.19 -26.53
N GLY A 138 8.29 7.67 -25.52
CA GLY A 138 7.71 9.00 -25.42
C GLY A 138 6.52 9.18 -26.36
N GLU A 139 6.05 10.42 -26.48
CA GLU A 139 4.94 10.73 -27.38
C GLU A 139 5.29 10.47 -28.85
N LYS A 140 4.46 9.67 -29.52
CA LYS A 140 4.53 9.41 -30.95
C LYS A 140 3.20 9.72 -31.62
N LYS A 141 3.25 9.99 -32.94
CA LYS A 141 2.04 10.09 -33.76
C LYS A 141 1.34 8.73 -33.81
N ILE A 142 0.01 8.75 -33.97
CA ILE A 142 -0.82 7.53 -34.02
C ILE A 142 -0.33 6.49 -35.05
N ASP A 143 0.16 6.93 -36.21
CA ASP A 143 0.64 6.00 -37.24
C ASP A 143 1.92 5.27 -36.83
N HIS A 144 2.76 5.92 -36.02
CA HIS A 144 3.95 5.28 -35.46
C HIS A 144 3.56 4.27 -34.38
N TRP A 145 2.57 4.58 -33.53
CA TRP A 145 2.04 3.60 -32.57
C TRP A 145 1.40 2.40 -33.26
N ARG A 146 0.62 2.63 -34.32
CA ARG A 146 0.04 1.54 -35.14
C ARG A 146 1.13 0.63 -35.69
N LYS A 147 2.21 1.22 -36.21
CA LYS A 147 3.34 0.47 -36.73
C LYS A 147 4.01 -0.35 -35.63
N LEU A 148 4.36 0.26 -34.48
CA LEU A 148 4.99 -0.46 -33.37
C LEU A 148 4.14 -1.65 -32.88
N ILE A 149 2.83 -1.45 -32.71
CA ILE A 149 1.91 -2.51 -32.29
C ILE A 149 1.81 -3.61 -33.36
N PHE A 150 1.75 -3.23 -34.64
CA PHE A 150 1.70 -4.20 -35.74
C PHE A 150 3.00 -5.01 -35.83
N ASP A 151 4.14 -4.34 -35.77
CA ASP A 151 5.47 -4.96 -35.83
C ASP A 151 5.66 -5.97 -34.68
N GLU A 152 5.25 -5.63 -33.44
CA GLU A 152 5.25 -6.55 -32.29
C GLU A 152 4.27 -7.73 -32.47
N ALA A 153 3.11 -7.51 -33.09
CA ALA A 153 2.10 -8.57 -33.26
C ALA A 153 2.46 -9.61 -34.33
N VAL A 154 3.41 -9.29 -35.22
CA VAL A 154 3.87 -10.19 -36.29
C VAL A 154 5.22 -10.85 -36.00
N GLU A 155 5.87 -10.48 -34.90
CA GLU A 155 7.09 -11.11 -34.37
C GLU A 155 6.78 -12.43 -33.64
#